data_AF-A0A8B8F5H0-F1
#
_entry.id   AF-A0A8B8F5H0-F1
#
_cell.length_a   1.000
_cell.length_b   1.000
_cell.length_c   1.000
_cell.angle_alpha   90.00
_cell.angle_beta   90.00
_cell.angle_gamma   90.00
#
_symmetry.space_group_name_H-M   'P 1'
#
loop_
_entity.id
_entity.type
_entity.pdbx_description
1 polymer ?
#
loop_
_entity_poly.entity_id
_entity_poly.type
_entity_poly.pdbx_seq_one_letter_code
_entity_poly.pdbx_strand_id
1 'polypeptide(L)'
;MSVTTSPLFIQTKSVFNGLCKEYFKKNINKIKTCKEFLEISKPEMFQILSNAVNNSPLKYNIKLEATYIIPNTDIKENRAFKTHARCLYKADDINYSLELDFLKIFQEKEEMEHKGSGFSLDSIDGIIMNVSLYKPLGGSSYIPLPEFIENKKATINVRNNDDECFKYSVLAKHVNSAHPERLTHYIGIQNMYDFSNLNFPTTLNDIKKFEKKNEVSVNVYSIKQGEPTYKNNVKKKISKKNFAESKFNKYIIYPLKVCDDELNDHHDLLLFDDGNGRQHYCCITNLTKLVGAQISRHGHTTLLCKRCFKSYWGISRWGVTAEQRLKNHKMNCNKNKPTVPLLPNPNTFLKFENWGHSQKHPF
;
A
#
# COMPACT_ATOMS: atom_id res chain seq x y z
N MET A 1 -31.10 14.26 15.26
CA MET A 1 -29.91 14.72 16.00
C MET A 1 -30.16 14.43 17.48
N SER A 2 -29.68 13.30 18.00
CA SER A 2 -29.79 13.00 19.43
C SER A 2 -28.64 13.68 20.18
N VAL A 3 -28.97 14.66 21.01
CA VAL A 3 -28.03 15.37 21.88
C VAL A 3 -27.46 14.37 22.88
N THR A 4 -26.19 14.02 22.74
CA THR A 4 -25.49 13.06 23.60
C THR A 4 -25.14 13.70 24.95
N THR A 5 -25.75 13.17 26.02
CA THR A 5 -25.62 13.60 27.43
C THR A 5 -24.70 12.71 28.28
N SER A 6 -23.91 11.82 27.68
CA SER A 6 -23.01 10.93 28.44
C SER A 6 -21.66 11.57 28.75
N PRO A 7 -21.14 11.43 29.99
CA PRO A 7 -19.78 11.84 30.36
C PRO A 7 -18.69 10.89 29.82
N LEU A 8 -19.07 9.76 29.22
CA LEU A 8 -18.18 8.76 28.66
C LEU A 8 -18.05 8.92 27.13
N PHE A 9 -17.00 8.35 26.55
CA PHE A 9 -16.91 8.24 25.09
C PHE A 9 -18.09 7.45 24.50
N ILE A 10 -18.82 8.07 23.58
CA ILE A 10 -19.86 7.41 22.78
C ILE A 10 -19.37 7.26 21.35
N GLN A 11 -19.61 6.10 20.76
CA GLN A 11 -19.40 5.90 19.32
C GLN A 11 -20.46 6.71 18.55
N THR A 12 -20.05 7.83 17.93
CA THR A 12 -20.95 8.74 17.20
C THR A 12 -21.18 8.33 15.76
N LYS A 13 -20.15 7.74 15.13
CA LYS A 13 -20.23 7.29 13.73
C LYS A 13 -19.49 5.99 13.54
N SER A 14 -20.01 5.20 12.61
CA SER A 14 -19.37 4.00 12.09
C SER A 14 -19.50 3.99 10.58
N VAL A 15 -18.37 3.98 9.88
CA VAL A 15 -18.32 4.07 8.41
C VAL A 15 -17.55 2.86 7.86
N PHE A 16 -17.85 2.47 6.62
CA PHE A 16 -17.23 1.33 5.94
C PHE A 16 -17.41 0.01 6.71
N ASN A 17 -18.66 -0.38 7.02
CA ASN A 17 -18.97 -1.63 7.75
C ASN A 17 -18.23 -1.78 9.09
N GLY A 18 -17.97 -0.67 9.81
CA GLY A 18 -17.29 -0.71 11.11
C GLY A 18 -15.76 -0.62 11.05
N LEU A 19 -15.17 -0.46 9.87
CA LEU A 19 -13.72 -0.28 9.70
C LEU A 19 -13.22 1.07 10.24
N CYS A 20 -14.07 2.09 10.26
CA CYS A 20 -13.76 3.39 10.87
C CYS A 20 -14.83 3.74 11.91
N LYS A 21 -14.38 4.01 13.14
CA LYS A 21 -15.23 4.35 14.28
C LYS A 21 -14.79 5.71 14.84
N GLU A 22 -15.77 6.59 15.01
CA GLU A 22 -15.59 7.89 15.65
C GLU A 22 -16.15 7.79 17.07
N TYR A 23 -15.33 8.13 18.06
CA TYR A 23 -15.71 8.21 19.47
C TYR A 23 -15.66 9.66 19.93
N PHE A 24 -16.72 10.14 20.55
CA PHE A 24 -16.81 11.50 21.07
C PHE A 24 -17.10 11.51 22.56
N LYS A 25 -16.36 12.33 23.31
CA LYS A 25 -16.61 12.63 24.72
C LYS A 25 -16.82 14.14 24.88
N LYS A 26 -17.99 14.51 25.39
CA LYS A 26 -18.38 15.90 25.64
C LYS A 26 -17.85 16.37 26.99
N ASN A 27 -17.40 17.63 27.08
CA ASN A 27 -16.98 18.22 28.35
C ASN A 27 -18.20 18.70 29.18
N ILE A 28 -18.95 17.76 29.74
CA ILE A 28 -20.15 18.07 30.55
C ILE A 28 -19.79 18.75 31.87
N ASN A 29 -18.64 18.42 32.44
CA ASN A 29 -18.17 18.92 33.73
C ASN A 29 -17.58 20.34 33.65
N LYS A 30 -17.62 20.99 32.47
CA LYS A 30 -17.08 22.34 32.23
C LYS A 30 -15.63 22.49 32.73
N ILE A 31 -14.81 21.45 32.51
CA ILE A 31 -13.40 21.49 32.84
C ILE A 31 -12.75 22.63 32.07
N LYS A 32 -12.03 23.49 32.78
CA LYS A 32 -11.51 24.76 32.25
C LYS A 32 -10.18 24.61 31.55
N THR A 33 -9.38 23.61 31.91
CA THR A 33 -8.03 23.43 31.36
C THR A 33 -7.98 22.24 30.40
N CYS A 34 -7.35 22.44 29.24
CA CYS A 34 -7.20 21.38 28.24
C CYS A 34 -6.40 20.20 28.81
N LYS A 35 -5.41 20.50 29.65
CA LYS A 35 -4.55 19.49 30.27
C LYS A 35 -5.33 18.54 31.16
N GLU A 36 -6.12 19.09 32.08
CA GLU A 36 -6.96 18.29 32.96
C GLU A 36 -8.00 17.47 32.19
N PHE A 37 -8.61 18.06 31.15
CA PHE A 37 -9.59 17.34 30.33
C PHE A 37 -8.99 16.16 29.56
N LEU A 38 -7.78 16.32 29.01
CA LEU A 38 -7.05 15.25 28.32
C LEU A 38 -6.63 14.13 29.29
N GLU A 39 -6.09 14.47 30.46
CA GLU A 39 -5.69 13.49 31.47
C GLU A 39 -6.87 12.69 32.02
N ILE A 40 -8.02 13.32 32.28
CA ILE A 40 -9.25 12.63 32.69
C ILE A 40 -9.80 11.73 31.57
N SER A 41 -9.55 12.07 30.31
CA SER A 41 -10.01 11.28 29.17
C SER A 41 -9.08 10.11 28.85
N LYS A 42 -7.79 10.20 29.22
CA LYS A 42 -6.74 9.21 28.91
C LYS A 42 -7.09 7.77 29.29
N PRO A 43 -7.66 7.44 30.47
CA PRO A 43 -7.95 6.05 30.84
C PRO A 43 -9.00 5.41 29.92
N GLU A 44 -10.05 6.14 29.55
CA GLU A 44 -11.07 5.64 28.63
C GLU A 44 -10.51 5.48 27.21
N MET A 45 -9.67 6.43 26.77
CA MET A 45 -8.97 6.34 25.49
C MET A 45 -8.07 5.11 25.44
N PHE A 46 -7.32 4.84 26.51
CA PHE A 46 -6.50 3.65 26.65
C PHE A 46 -7.34 2.38 26.53
N GLN A 47 -8.50 2.31 27.21
CA GLN A 47 -9.39 1.15 27.13
C GLN A 47 -9.92 0.91 25.70
N ILE A 48 -10.37 1.97 25.02
CA ILE A 48 -10.85 1.88 23.63
C ILE A 48 -9.73 1.37 22.70
N LEU A 49 -8.53 1.96 22.80
CA LEU A 49 -7.40 1.59 21.97
C LEU A 49 -6.88 0.19 22.29
N SER A 50 -6.79 -0.19 23.56
CA SER A 50 -6.36 -1.52 23.99
C SER A 50 -7.31 -2.62 23.49
N ASN A 51 -8.62 -2.41 23.64
CA ASN A 51 -9.63 -3.35 23.13
C ASN A 51 -9.60 -3.46 21.60
N ALA A 52 -9.36 -2.36 20.89
CA ALA A 52 -9.27 -2.36 19.43
C ALA A 52 -7.97 -3.01 18.92
N VAL A 53 -6.82 -2.71 19.55
CA VAL A 53 -5.49 -3.18 19.10
C VAL A 53 -5.31 -4.68 19.35
N ASN A 54 -5.96 -5.23 20.38
CA ASN A 54 -5.97 -6.66 20.66
C ASN A 54 -6.58 -7.50 19.53
N ASN A 55 -7.51 -6.91 18.76
CA ASN A 55 -8.16 -7.59 17.63
C ASN A 55 -7.38 -7.41 16.32
N SER A 56 -6.77 -6.24 16.10
CA SER A 56 -6.00 -5.95 14.89
C SER A 56 -5.22 -4.64 15.04
N PRO A 57 -4.10 -4.44 14.31
CA PRO A 57 -3.44 -3.14 14.26
C PRO A 57 -4.42 -2.05 13.84
N LEU A 58 -4.22 -0.84 14.36
CA LEU A 58 -5.13 0.28 14.13
C LEU A 58 -4.37 1.56 13.82
N LYS A 59 -5.08 2.50 13.21
CA LYS A 59 -4.66 3.89 13.07
C LYS A 59 -5.64 4.74 13.84
N TYR A 60 -5.13 5.56 14.73
CA TYR A 60 -5.96 6.52 15.46
C TYR A 60 -5.46 7.94 15.28
N ASN A 61 -6.38 8.89 15.42
CA ASN A 61 -6.03 10.30 15.65
C ASN A 61 -6.96 10.89 16.70
N ILE A 62 -6.54 12.03 17.24
CA ILE A 62 -7.25 12.76 18.28
C ILE A 62 -7.54 14.15 17.76
N LYS A 63 -8.74 14.64 18.03
CA LYS A 63 -9.16 16.00 17.73
C LYS A 63 -9.79 16.60 18.99
N LEU A 64 -9.22 17.69 19.50
CA LEU A 64 -9.78 18.47 20.60
C LEU A 64 -10.56 19.65 20.03
N GLU A 65 -11.82 19.80 20.40
CA GLU A 65 -12.67 20.92 19.99
C GLU A 65 -12.85 21.89 21.17
N ALA A 66 -12.63 23.17 20.90
CA ALA A 66 -12.75 24.24 21.88
C ALA A 66 -13.29 25.52 21.24
N THR A 67 -14.10 26.25 21.99
CA THR A 67 -14.63 27.55 21.62
C THR A 67 -13.76 28.65 22.20
N TYR A 68 -13.35 29.57 21.35
CA TYR A 68 -12.57 30.75 21.69
C TYR A 68 -13.41 32.02 21.50
N ILE A 69 -13.17 33.01 22.36
CA ILE A 69 -13.81 34.33 22.32
C ILE A 69 -12.74 35.41 22.18
N ILE A 70 -13.02 36.45 21.40
CA ILE A 70 -12.20 37.66 21.44
C ILE A 70 -12.71 38.53 22.60
N PRO A 71 -11.90 38.83 23.63
CA PRO A 71 -12.31 39.66 24.76
C PRO A 71 -12.88 40.99 24.28
N ASN A 72 -13.97 41.43 24.92
CA ASN A 72 -14.72 42.65 24.58
C ASN A 72 -15.47 42.59 23.24
N THR A 73 -15.69 41.39 22.68
CA THR A 73 -16.61 41.16 21.56
C THR A 73 -17.49 39.94 21.84
N ASP A 74 -18.65 39.85 21.19
CA ASP A 74 -19.50 38.65 21.20
C ASP A 74 -19.09 37.62 20.13
N ILE A 75 -17.91 37.78 19.52
CA ILE A 75 -17.43 36.90 18.46
C ILE A 75 -16.86 35.64 19.10
N LYS A 76 -17.56 34.52 18.90
CA LYS A 76 -17.12 33.19 19.27
C LYS A 76 -16.74 32.39 18.04
N GLU A 77 -15.58 31.74 18.08
CA GLU A 77 -15.13 30.81 17.04
C GLU A 77 -14.83 29.44 17.62
N ASN A 78 -15.34 28.40 16.95
CA ASN A 78 -14.94 27.03 17.25
C ASN A 78 -13.62 26.71 16.55
N ARG A 79 -12.68 26.15 17.32
CA ARG A 79 -11.35 25.74 16.86
C ARG A 79 -11.12 24.28 17.23
N ALA A 80 -10.39 23.59 16.34
CA ALA A 80 -10.07 22.20 16.54
C ALA A 80 -8.57 21.93 16.35
N PHE A 81 -7.97 21.30 17.35
CA PHE A 81 -6.57 20.87 17.35
C PHE A 81 -6.52 19.38 17.05
N LYS A 82 -5.77 18.98 16.02
CA LYS A 82 -5.84 17.62 15.49
C LYS A 82 -4.46 16.99 15.40
N THR A 83 -4.34 15.74 15.81
CA THR A 83 -3.12 14.97 15.60
C THR A 83 -3.12 14.26 14.25
N HIS A 84 -1.93 13.99 13.73
CA HIS A 84 -1.78 13.10 12.58
C HIS A 84 -2.17 11.67 12.95
N ALA A 85 -2.65 10.90 11.97
CA ALA A 85 -2.98 9.50 12.19
C ALA A 85 -1.74 8.68 12.57
N ARG A 86 -1.73 8.14 13.79
CA ARG A 86 -0.69 7.30 14.35
C ARG A 86 -1.07 5.82 14.19
N CYS A 87 -0.12 4.99 13.78
CA CYS A 87 -0.29 3.55 13.75
C CYS A 87 -0.04 2.99 15.16
N LEU A 88 -0.86 2.04 15.59
CA LEU A 88 -0.75 1.38 16.88
C LEU A 88 -0.79 -0.14 16.66
N TYR A 89 0.22 -0.83 17.19
CA TYR A 89 0.40 -2.27 17.16
C TYR A 89 0.30 -2.85 18.58
N LYS A 90 0.12 -4.18 18.67
CA LYS A 90 -0.06 -4.87 19.96
C LYS A 90 1.14 -4.72 20.91
N ALA A 91 2.34 -4.54 20.38
CA ALA A 91 3.57 -4.38 21.18
C ALA A 91 3.84 -2.92 21.59
N ASP A 92 3.06 -1.96 21.08
CA ASP A 92 3.28 -0.54 21.35
C ASP A 92 2.76 -0.16 22.74
N ASP A 93 3.46 0.79 23.39
CA ASP A 93 2.96 1.44 24.60
C ASP A 93 1.93 2.51 24.23
N ILE A 94 0.66 2.21 24.54
CA ILE A 94 -0.48 3.10 24.29
C ILE A 94 -0.38 4.38 25.13
N ASN A 95 0.08 4.29 26.39
CA ASN A 95 0.16 5.45 27.28
C ASN A 95 1.20 6.45 26.76
N TYR A 96 2.38 5.94 26.40
CA TYR A 96 3.42 6.76 25.80
C TYR A 96 2.95 7.41 24.49
N SER A 97 2.23 6.66 23.65
CA SER A 97 1.68 7.18 22.38
C SER A 97 0.67 8.31 22.60
N LEU A 98 -0.23 8.16 23.58
CA LEU A 98 -1.19 9.19 23.96
C LEU A 98 -0.51 10.44 24.53
N GLU A 99 0.53 10.29 25.35
CA GLU A 99 1.30 11.41 25.89
C GLU A 99 1.96 12.25 24.79
N LEU A 100 2.59 11.59 23.81
CA LEU A 100 3.16 12.27 22.65
C LEU A 100 2.12 13.05 21.84
N ASP A 101 0.90 12.51 21.74
CA ASP A 101 -0.19 13.15 21.02
C ASP A 101 -0.77 14.35 21.79
N PHE A 102 -0.86 14.25 23.11
CA PHE A 102 -1.28 15.37 23.97
C PHE A 102 -0.27 16.51 23.95
N LEU A 103 1.03 16.20 23.99
CA LEU A 103 2.09 17.20 23.85
C LEU A 103 1.97 18.01 22.55
N LYS A 104 1.64 17.35 21.43
CA LYS A 104 1.43 18.05 20.15
C LYS A 104 0.20 18.97 20.18
N ILE A 105 -0.89 18.53 20.80
CA ILE A 105 -2.09 19.37 20.97
C ILE A 105 -1.75 20.61 21.82
N PHE A 106 -0.95 20.47 22.88
CA PHE A 106 -0.52 21.62 23.69
C PHE A 106 0.36 22.57 22.90
N GLN A 107 1.33 22.07 22.14
CA GLN A 107 2.19 22.90 21.29
C GLN A 107 1.38 23.70 20.26
N GLU A 108 0.44 23.03 19.56
CA GLU A 108 -0.40 23.69 18.55
C GLU A 108 -1.32 24.76 19.18
N LYS A 109 -1.80 24.51 20.41
CA LYS A 109 -2.58 25.47 21.19
C LYS A 109 -1.74 26.69 21.62
N GLU A 110 -0.57 26.46 22.21
CA GLU A 110 0.34 27.52 22.66
C GLU A 110 0.78 28.40 21.49
N GLU A 111 1.14 27.80 20.35
CA GLU A 111 1.47 28.54 19.14
C GLU A 111 0.33 29.46 18.67
N MET A 112 -0.93 29.06 18.82
CA MET A 112 -2.06 29.92 18.48
C MET A 112 -2.22 31.08 19.46
N GLU A 113 -2.08 30.83 20.76
CA GLU A 113 -2.16 31.87 21.80
C GLU A 113 -1.03 32.90 21.62
N HIS A 114 0.15 32.46 21.22
CA HIS A 114 1.30 33.33 20.94
C HIS A 114 1.23 34.09 19.61
N LYS A 115 0.39 33.67 18.65
CA LYS A 115 0.22 34.36 17.35
C LYS A 115 -0.60 35.66 17.43
N GLY A 116 -0.93 36.13 18.64
CA GLY A 116 -1.37 37.52 18.88
C GLY A 116 -2.79 37.87 18.42
N SER A 117 -3.63 36.87 18.08
CA SER A 117 -4.95 37.09 17.49
C SER A 117 -6.06 37.49 18.47
N GLY A 118 -5.72 37.80 19.73
CA GLY A 118 -6.68 38.29 20.72
C GLY A 118 -7.76 37.28 21.14
N PHE A 119 -7.58 35.99 20.85
CA PHE A 119 -8.53 34.95 21.24
C PHE A 119 -8.18 34.37 22.61
N SER A 120 -9.16 34.28 23.50
CA SER A 120 -9.08 33.60 24.79
C SER A 120 -9.97 32.36 24.78
N LEU A 121 -9.53 31.30 25.45
CA LEU A 121 -10.31 30.06 25.58
C LEU A 121 -11.59 30.35 26.40
N ASP A 122 -12.77 30.14 25.81
CA ASP A 122 -14.07 30.30 26.48
C ASP A 122 -14.52 28.95 27.09
N SER A 123 -14.55 27.90 26.26
CA SER A 123 -14.94 26.56 26.69
C SER A 123 -14.24 25.46 25.88
N ILE A 124 -14.00 24.32 26.53
CA ILE A 124 -13.63 23.08 25.83
C ILE A 124 -14.95 22.36 25.53
N ASP A 125 -15.19 22.05 24.27
CA ASP A 125 -16.45 21.46 23.83
C ASP A 125 -16.42 19.93 23.97
N GLY A 126 -15.29 19.32 23.62
CA GLY A 126 -15.08 17.89 23.78
C GLY A 126 -13.85 17.37 23.03
N ILE A 127 -13.70 16.05 23.04
CA ILE A 127 -12.63 15.34 22.36
C ILE A 127 -13.22 14.26 21.45
N ILE A 128 -12.69 14.18 20.24
CA ILE A 128 -13.01 13.17 19.24
C ILE A 128 -11.78 12.28 19.05
N MET A 129 -11.96 10.96 19.16
CA MET A 129 -10.97 9.98 18.74
C MET A 129 -11.51 9.24 17.52
N ASN A 130 -10.77 9.29 16.42
CA ASN A 130 -11.06 8.43 15.28
C ASN A 130 -10.18 7.19 15.38
N VAL A 131 -10.80 6.02 15.32
CA VAL A 131 -10.12 4.73 15.30
C VAL A 131 -10.48 4.04 14.00
N SER A 132 -9.46 3.78 13.20
CA SER A 132 -9.58 3.07 11.93
C SER A 132 -8.79 1.78 12.01
N LEU A 133 -9.37 0.67 11.53
CA LEU A 133 -8.63 -0.57 11.39
C LEU A 133 -7.50 -0.34 10.39
N TYR A 134 -6.27 -0.55 10.85
CA TYR A 134 -5.08 -0.34 10.04
C TYR A 134 -4.54 -1.68 9.64
N LYS A 135 -4.61 -1.95 8.34
CA LYS A 135 -3.97 -3.09 7.75
C LYS A 135 -2.63 -2.58 7.21
N PRO A 136 -1.50 -2.84 7.90
CA PRO A 136 -0.20 -2.46 7.35
C PRO A 136 -0.07 -3.05 5.94
N LEU A 137 0.53 -2.28 5.03
CA LEU A 137 0.91 -2.76 3.70
C LEU A 137 2.15 -3.66 3.85
N GLY A 138 1.92 -4.87 4.34
CA GLY A 138 2.89 -5.95 4.54
C GLY A 138 2.17 -7.02 5.36
N GLY A 139 2.08 -8.29 4.98
CA GLY A 139 3.16 -9.24 4.73
C GLY A 139 3.00 -10.39 5.74
N SER A 140 1.78 -10.94 5.88
CA SER A 140 1.43 -11.93 6.90
C SER A 140 1.78 -13.35 6.48
N SER A 141 1.67 -14.28 7.44
CA SER A 141 1.56 -15.74 7.28
C SER A 141 1.04 -16.22 5.92
N TYR A 142 1.54 -17.38 5.48
CA TYR A 142 1.30 -17.97 4.15
C TYR A 142 -0.07 -17.66 3.57
N ILE A 143 -0.08 -17.00 2.41
CA ILE A 143 -1.28 -16.75 1.63
C ILE A 143 -1.21 -17.59 0.35
N PRO A 144 -2.24 -18.41 0.05
CA PRO A 144 -2.27 -19.17 -1.18
C PRO A 144 -2.36 -18.24 -2.39
N LEU A 145 -1.58 -18.53 -3.43
CA LEU A 145 -1.65 -17.79 -4.69
C LEU A 145 -3.00 -18.05 -5.38
N PRO A 146 -3.54 -17.07 -6.12
CA PRO A 146 -4.65 -17.35 -7.02
C PRO A 146 -4.26 -18.42 -8.05
N GLU A 147 -5.16 -19.35 -8.31
CA GLU A 147 -4.91 -20.53 -9.15
C GLU A 147 -4.36 -20.17 -10.54
N PHE A 148 -4.83 -19.06 -11.12
CA PHE A 148 -4.33 -18.53 -12.40
C PHE A 148 -2.82 -18.23 -12.38
N ILE A 149 -2.30 -17.73 -11.25
CA ILE A 149 -0.88 -17.41 -11.06
C ILE A 149 -0.11 -18.69 -10.77
N GLU A 150 -0.62 -19.54 -9.88
CA GLU A 150 0.01 -20.80 -9.52
C GLU A 150 0.18 -21.75 -10.73
N ASN A 151 -0.83 -21.82 -11.60
CA ASN A 151 -0.81 -22.64 -12.81
C ASN A 151 0.23 -22.20 -13.84
N LYS A 152 0.70 -20.94 -13.79
CA LYS A 152 1.80 -20.48 -14.66
C LYS A 152 3.13 -21.10 -14.27
N LYS A 153 3.27 -21.68 -13.07
CA LYS A 153 4.53 -22.29 -12.58
C LYS A 153 5.73 -21.36 -12.85
N ALA A 154 5.58 -20.11 -12.43
CA ALA A 154 6.51 -19.00 -12.66
C ALA A 154 6.87 -18.26 -11.35
N THR A 155 6.44 -18.82 -10.23
CA THR A 155 6.59 -18.26 -8.88
C THR A 155 6.91 -19.37 -7.88
N ILE A 156 7.62 -19.03 -6.81
CA ILE A 156 7.83 -19.88 -5.63
C ILE A 156 7.17 -19.17 -4.44
N ASN A 157 6.14 -19.79 -3.89
CA ASN A 157 5.39 -19.29 -2.74
C ASN A 157 5.75 -20.10 -1.49
N VAL A 158 6.61 -19.55 -0.62
CA VAL A 158 7.13 -20.27 0.54
C VAL A 158 6.06 -20.31 1.64
N ARG A 159 5.81 -21.49 2.19
CA ARG A 159 4.86 -21.70 3.29
C ARG A 159 5.50 -21.35 4.63
N ASN A 160 5.32 -20.10 5.06
CA ASN A 160 5.78 -19.60 6.35
C ASN A 160 4.61 -19.35 7.32
N ASN A 161 4.88 -19.46 8.61
CA ASN A 161 3.92 -19.21 9.69
C ASN A 161 4.18 -17.87 10.42
N ASP A 162 5.18 -17.12 9.98
CA ASP A 162 5.61 -15.82 10.49
C ASP A 162 5.30 -14.69 9.49
N ASP A 163 5.76 -13.49 9.77
CA ASP A 163 5.61 -12.31 8.89
C ASP A 163 6.87 -12.04 8.03
N GLU A 164 7.75 -13.05 7.88
CA GLU A 164 9.03 -12.95 7.16
C GLU A 164 8.92 -13.37 5.68
N CYS A 165 7.74 -13.33 5.07
CA CYS A 165 7.51 -13.76 3.68
C CYS A 165 8.45 -13.07 2.66
N PHE A 166 8.84 -11.81 2.91
CA PHE A 166 9.84 -11.09 2.11
C PHE A 166 11.21 -11.79 2.14
N LYS A 167 11.70 -12.14 3.33
CA LYS A 167 12.99 -12.84 3.53
C LYS A 167 13.01 -14.16 2.77
N TYR A 168 11.99 -14.99 2.95
CA TYR A 168 11.90 -16.27 2.25
C TYR A 168 11.77 -16.11 0.73
N SER A 169 11.05 -15.08 0.26
CA SER A 169 10.92 -14.80 -1.17
C SER A 169 12.25 -14.42 -1.82
N VAL A 170 13.09 -13.66 -1.13
CA VAL A 170 14.43 -13.32 -1.62
C VAL A 170 15.32 -14.57 -1.66
N LEU A 171 15.30 -15.37 -0.59
CA LEU A 171 16.08 -16.60 -0.47
C LEU A 171 15.65 -17.70 -1.46
N ALA A 172 14.38 -17.71 -1.88
CA ALA A 172 13.83 -18.73 -2.77
C ALA A 172 14.52 -18.81 -4.13
N LYS A 173 15.18 -17.74 -4.56
CA LYS A 173 16.02 -17.72 -5.76
C LYS A 173 17.18 -18.73 -5.68
N HIS A 174 17.67 -19.01 -4.48
CA HIS A 174 18.85 -19.87 -4.23
C HIS A 174 18.48 -21.30 -3.86
N VAL A 175 17.18 -21.61 -3.75
CA VAL A 175 16.70 -22.95 -3.43
C VAL A 175 16.37 -23.70 -4.72
N ASN A 176 17.19 -24.69 -5.07
CA ASN A 176 16.90 -25.63 -6.15
C ASN A 176 16.40 -26.95 -5.56
N SER A 177 15.10 -27.03 -5.28
CA SER A 177 14.43 -28.21 -4.72
C SER A 177 13.19 -28.54 -5.54
N ALA A 178 12.77 -29.81 -5.51
CA ALA A 178 11.47 -30.22 -6.06
C ALA A 178 10.29 -29.60 -5.31
N HIS A 179 10.48 -29.27 -4.02
CA HIS A 179 9.49 -28.67 -3.13
C HIS A 179 9.99 -27.36 -2.50
N PRO A 180 10.27 -26.32 -3.32
CA PRO A 180 10.85 -25.07 -2.85
C PRO A 180 9.87 -24.27 -1.96
N GLU A 181 8.59 -24.67 -1.89
CA GLU A 181 7.60 -24.09 -0.97
C GLU A 181 7.85 -24.44 0.50
N ARG A 182 8.68 -25.44 0.81
CA ARG A 182 8.90 -25.91 2.19
C ARG A 182 9.92 -25.06 2.94
N LEU A 183 9.54 -24.57 4.12
CA LEU A 183 10.36 -23.71 4.97
C LEU A 183 11.71 -24.33 5.39
N THR A 184 11.78 -25.66 5.49
CA THR A 184 12.99 -26.38 5.94
C THR A 184 14.22 -26.12 5.07
N HIS A 185 14.03 -25.89 3.77
CA HIS A 185 15.13 -25.57 2.86
C HIS A 185 15.80 -24.22 3.13
N TYR A 186 15.12 -23.33 3.86
CA TYR A 186 15.56 -21.97 4.07
C TYR A 186 16.41 -21.81 5.34
N ILE A 187 16.32 -22.76 6.28
CA ILE A 187 17.00 -22.70 7.59
C ILE A 187 18.52 -22.54 7.44
N GLY A 188 19.14 -23.26 6.49
CA GLY A 188 20.58 -23.21 6.27
C GLY A 188 21.10 -21.97 5.54
N ILE A 189 20.20 -21.19 4.90
CA ILE A 189 20.57 -20.04 4.06
C ILE A 189 20.04 -18.71 4.59
N GLN A 190 19.48 -18.69 5.80
CA GLN A 190 18.86 -17.48 6.37
C GLN A 190 19.82 -16.30 6.50
N ASN A 191 21.12 -16.58 6.67
CA ASN A 191 22.18 -15.60 6.87
C ASN A 191 22.85 -15.16 5.55
N MET A 192 22.33 -15.59 4.39
CA MET A 192 22.88 -15.20 3.09
C MET A 192 22.78 -13.69 2.83
N TYR A 193 21.80 -13.03 3.46
CA TYR A 193 21.62 -11.58 3.43
C TYR A 193 21.42 -11.03 4.84
N ASP A 194 21.73 -9.76 5.02
CA ASP A 194 21.47 -9.01 6.23
C ASP A 194 20.04 -8.41 6.20
N PHE A 195 19.19 -8.93 7.10
CA PHE A 195 17.81 -8.48 7.30
C PHE A 195 17.63 -7.63 8.58
N SER A 196 18.70 -7.30 9.31
CA SER A 196 18.64 -6.66 10.65
C SER A 196 17.94 -5.29 10.67
N ASN A 197 18.03 -4.52 9.58
CA ASN A 197 17.46 -3.17 9.47
C ASN A 197 16.05 -3.16 8.85
N LEU A 198 15.37 -4.30 8.81
CA LEU A 198 14.03 -4.43 8.26
C LEU A 198 13.00 -4.64 9.34
N ASN A 199 11.88 -3.95 9.19
CA ASN A 199 10.68 -4.26 9.95
C ASN A 199 9.95 -5.40 9.22
N PHE A 200 9.45 -6.35 10.00
CA PHE A 200 8.51 -7.35 9.52
C PHE A 200 7.12 -6.99 10.01
N PRO A 201 6.12 -6.93 9.12
CA PRO A 201 6.20 -7.23 7.69
C PRO A 201 6.88 -6.12 6.84
N THR A 202 7.67 -6.52 5.83
CA THR A 202 8.52 -5.58 5.06
C THR A 202 7.72 -4.72 4.08
N THR A 203 7.81 -3.40 4.26
CA THR A 203 7.16 -2.42 3.37
C THR A 203 8.00 -2.13 2.12
N LEU A 204 7.39 -1.60 1.06
CA LEU A 204 8.10 -1.19 -0.16
C LEU A 204 9.22 -0.17 0.09
N ASN A 205 9.11 0.65 1.14
CA ASN A 205 10.14 1.62 1.51
C ASN A 205 11.34 0.94 2.18
N ASP A 206 11.10 -0.11 2.97
CA ASP A 206 12.17 -0.87 3.63
C ASP A 206 12.99 -1.71 2.64
N ILE A 207 12.39 -2.09 1.50
CA ILE A 207 13.14 -2.76 0.40
C ILE A 207 14.33 -1.92 -0.05
N LYS A 208 14.23 -0.58 -0.08
CA LYS A 208 15.37 0.27 -0.45
C LYS A 208 16.51 0.18 0.56
N LYS A 209 16.21 -0.02 1.84
CA LYS A 209 17.22 -0.24 2.89
C LYS A 209 17.90 -1.59 2.68
N PHE A 210 17.12 -2.62 2.36
CA PHE A 210 17.61 -3.97 2.04
C PHE A 210 18.57 -3.96 0.84
N GLU A 211 18.15 -3.34 -0.28
CA GLU A 211 18.94 -3.22 -1.51
C GLU A 211 20.30 -2.56 -1.24
N LYS A 212 20.31 -1.44 -0.51
CA LYS A 212 21.54 -0.71 -0.20
C LYS A 212 22.47 -1.49 0.73
N LYS A 213 21.92 -2.23 1.68
CA LYS A 213 22.68 -2.97 2.69
C LYS A 213 23.35 -4.22 2.11
N ASN A 214 22.69 -4.88 1.16
CA ASN A 214 23.14 -6.16 0.60
C ASN A 214 23.69 -6.05 -0.83
N GLU A 215 23.73 -4.85 -1.41
CA GLU A 215 24.17 -4.61 -2.80
C GLU A 215 23.36 -5.43 -3.83
N VAL A 216 22.05 -5.52 -3.60
CA VAL A 216 21.12 -6.26 -4.46
C VAL A 216 20.09 -5.32 -5.09
N SER A 217 19.44 -5.78 -6.15
CA SER A 217 18.34 -5.05 -6.79
C SER A 217 17.05 -5.86 -6.75
N VAL A 218 15.94 -5.20 -6.43
CA VAL A 218 14.64 -5.84 -6.22
C VAL A 218 13.56 -5.14 -7.04
N ASN A 219 12.89 -5.89 -7.90
CA ASN A 219 11.63 -5.49 -8.52
C ASN A 219 10.46 -6.08 -7.74
N VAL A 220 9.38 -5.31 -7.61
CA VAL A 220 8.12 -5.75 -7.02
C VAL A 220 6.99 -5.53 -8.00
N TYR A 221 6.25 -6.58 -8.26
CA TYR A 221 5.03 -6.57 -9.07
C TYR A 221 3.83 -6.91 -8.19
N SER A 222 2.62 -6.57 -8.63
CA SER A 222 1.39 -6.93 -7.95
C SER A 222 0.32 -7.37 -8.93
N ILE A 223 -0.77 -7.90 -8.41
CA ILE A 223 -1.90 -8.41 -9.17
C ILE A 223 -3.14 -7.55 -8.92
N LYS A 224 -3.91 -7.30 -9.98
CA LYS A 224 -5.25 -6.73 -9.88
C LYS A 224 -6.23 -7.58 -10.67
N GLN A 225 -7.47 -7.64 -10.25
CA GLN A 225 -8.51 -8.29 -11.04
C GLN A 225 -8.76 -7.48 -12.33
N GLY A 226 -8.85 -8.17 -13.47
CA GLY A 226 -9.10 -7.57 -14.78
C GLY A 226 -8.75 -8.48 -15.94
N GLU A 227 -9.31 -8.19 -17.12
CA GLU A 227 -8.99 -8.94 -18.34
C GLU A 227 -7.79 -8.31 -19.08
N PRO A 228 -6.80 -9.10 -19.55
CA PRO A 228 -5.78 -8.58 -20.44
C PRO A 228 -6.39 -8.18 -21.78
N THR A 229 -6.25 -6.91 -22.15
CA THR A 229 -6.64 -6.38 -23.46
C THR A 229 -5.51 -6.58 -24.46
N TYR A 230 -5.75 -7.34 -25.54
CA TYR A 230 -4.74 -7.60 -26.57
C TYR A 230 -4.63 -6.47 -27.60
N LYS A 231 -3.44 -6.29 -28.18
CA LYS A 231 -3.24 -5.48 -29.40
C LYS A 231 -4.19 -5.99 -30.49
N ASN A 232 -5.21 -5.17 -30.78
CA ASN A 232 -6.16 -5.16 -31.92
C ASN A 232 -7.65 -5.24 -31.59
N ASN A 233 -8.11 -5.35 -30.34
CA ASN A 233 -9.55 -5.21 -30.01
C ASN A 233 -10.54 -6.02 -30.88
N VAL A 234 -10.08 -7.06 -31.59
CA VAL A 234 -10.94 -7.93 -32.39
C VAL A 234 -11.50 -8.97 -31.43
N LYS A 235 -12.80 -8.86 -31.12
CA LYS A 235 -13.53 -9.93 -30.43
C LYS A 235 -13.19 -11.25 -31.10
N LYS A 236 -12.70 -12.21 -30.32
CA LYS A 236 -12.61 -13.61 -30.74
C LYS A 236 -14.00 -13.98 -31.26
N LYS A 237 -14.16 -14.35 -32.53
CA LYS A 237 -15.30 -15.18 -32.95
C LYS A 237 -15.11 -16.51 -32.21
N ILE A 238 -15.68 -16.60 -31.02
CA ILE A 238 -15.66 -17.84 -30.24
C ILE A 238 -16.55 -18.80 -31.01
N SER A 239 -15.94 -19.79 -31.64
CA SER A 239 -16.63 -20.99 -32.10
C SER A 239 -17.35 -21.58 -30.89
N LYS A 240 -18.69 -21.65 -30.96
CA LYS A 240 -19.66 -21.97 -29.90
C LYS A 240 -19.45 -23.30 -29.14
N LYS A 241 -18.35 -24.04 -29.34
CA LYS A 241 -18.23 -25.43 -28.86
C LYS A 241 -17.63 -25.65 -27.47
N ASN A 242 -16.99 -24.67 -26.83
CA ASN A 242 -16.43 -24.84 -25.47
C ASN A 242 -16.83 -23.67 -24.54
N PHE A 243 -18.12 -23.37 -24.42
CA PHE A 243 -18.63 -22.39 -23.45
C PHE A 243 -18.93 -23.08 -22.11
N ALA A 244 -17.93 -23.74 -21.54
CA ALA A 244 -17.79 -23.69 -20.10
C ALA A 244 -17.14 -22.34 -19.85
N GLU A 245 -17.96 -21.34 -19.51
CA GLU A 245 -17.51 -20.04 -19.03
C GLU A 245 -16.40 -20.29 -18.01
N SER A 246 -15.16 -20.00 -18.39
CA SER A 246 -14.03 -20.19 -17.49
C SER A 246 -14.16 -19.12 -16.42
N LYS A 247 -14.87 -19.45 -15.34
CA LYS A 247 -15.12 -18.68 -14.12
C LYS A 247 -13.82 -18.47 -13.32
N PHE A 248 -12.73 -18.14 -13.99
CA PHE A 248 -11.46 -17.78 -13.38
C PHE A 248 -11.35 -16.27 -13.40
N ASN A 249 -11.25 -15.67 -12.21
CA ASN A 249 -10.86 -14.29 -12.06
C ASN A 249 -9.56 -14.09 -12.83
N LYS A 250 -9.62 -13.35 -13.96
CA LYS A 250 -8.43 -12.99 -14.70
C LYS A 250 -7.69 -11.93 -13.88
N TYR A 251 -6.41 -12.15 -13.66
CA TYR A 251 -5.54 -11.21 -12.97
C TYR A 251 -4.59 -10.54 -13.98
N ILE A 252 -4.39 -9.25 -13.81
CA ILE A 252 -3.40 -8.44 -14.52
C ILE A 252 -2.25 -8.22 -13.55
N ILE A 253 -1.06 -8.70 -13.90
CA ILE A 253 0.17 -8.34 -13.22
C ILE A 253 0.58 -6.92 -13.62
N TYR A 254 1.09 -6.14 -12.68
CA TYR A 254 1.61 -4.79 -12.89
C TYR A 254 2.83 -4.46 -12.01
N PRO A 255 3.74 -3.59 -12.47
CA PRO A 255 4.89 -3.18 -11.67
C PRO A 255 4.49 -2.19 -10.56
N LEU A 256 4.95 -2.43 -9.33
CA LEU A 256 4.88 -1.49 -8.20
C LEU A 256 6.19 -0.75 -8.01
N LYS A 257 7.30 -1.48 -8.08
CA LYS A 257 8.66 -0.98 -7.93
C LYS A 257 9.54 -1.68 -8.96
N VAL A 258 10.26 -0.92 -9.77
CA VAL A 258 11.24 -1.48 -10.71
C VAL A 258 12.51 -0.66 -10.56
N CYS A 259 13.66 -1.32 -10.42
CA CYS A 259 14.94 -0.63 -10.39
C CYS A 259 15.26 -0.02 -11.77
N ASP A 260 16.13 1.00 -11.79
CA ASP A 260 16.58 1.59 -13.05
C ASP A 260 17.63 0.70 -13.70
N ASP A 261 18.56 0.21 -12.88
CA ASP A 261 19.62 -0.73 -13.26
C ASP A 261 19.51 -2.02 -12.43
N GLU A 262 19.58 -3.15 -13.11
CA GLU A 262 19.57 -4.49 -12.49
C GLU A 262 21.02 -4.84 -12.11
N LEU A 263 21.26 -5.10 -10.83
CA LEU A 263 22.54 -5.59 -10.34
C LEU A 263 22.69 -7.08 -10.65
N ASN A 264 23.92 -7.62 -10.52
CA ASN A 264 24.19 -9.04 -10.73
C ASN A 264 23.29 -9.92 -9.87
N ASP A 265 23.09 -9.53 -8.60
CA ASP A 265 22.10 -10.16 -7.75
C ASP A 265 20.77 -9.40 -7.80
N HIS A 266 19.89 -9.88 -8.66
CA HIS A 266 18.58 -9.32 -8.92
C HIS A 266 17.43 -10.25 -8.49
N HIS A 267 16.42 -9.70 -7.82
CA HIS A 267 15.23 -10.43 -7.40
C HIS A 267 13.97 -9.80 -7.99
N ASP A 268 13.15 -10.59 -8.68
CA ASP A 268 11.80 -10.20 -9.06
C ASP A 268 10.81 -10.83 -8.07
N LEU A 269 10.01 -10.01 -7.39
CA LEU A 269 9.05 -10.44 -6.36
C LEU A 269 7.62 -10.09 -6.77
N LEU A 270 6.65 -10.92 -6.37
CA LEU A 270 5.23 -10.65 -6.50
C LEU A 270 4.64 -10.36 -5.12
N LEU A 271 3.96 -9.23 -4.99
CA LEU A 271 3.21 -8.83 -3.80
C LEU A 271 1.71 -8.94 -4.10
N PHE A 272 1.00 -9.76 -3.33
CA PHE A 272 -0.45 -9.97 -3.48
C PHE A 272 -1.12 -10.00 -2.11
N ASP A 273 -2.45 -9.83 -2.09
CA ASP A 273 -3.25 -9.85 -0.87
C ASP A 273 -4.39 -10.89 -0.93
N ASP A 274 -4.89 -11.27 0.25
CA ASP A 274 -5.99 -12.23 0.40
C ASP A 274 -7.39 -11.57 0.39
N GLY A 275 -7.52 -10.29 0.05
CA GLY A 275 -8.75 -9.51 0.16
C GLY A 275 -9.10 -9.10 1.60
N ASN A 276 -8.51 -9.73 2.61
CA ASN A 276 -8.63 -9.37 4.01
C ASN A 276 -7.52 -8.42 4.46
N GLY A 277 -6.73 -7.90 3.51
CA GLY A 277 -5.66 -6.91 3.71
C GLY A 277 -4.39 -7.49 4.33
N ARG A 278 -4.28 -8.82 4.38
CA ARG A 278 -3.02 -9.52 4.59
C ARG A 278 -2.30 -9.58 3.26
N GLN A 279 -1.05 -9.15 3.23
CA GLN A 279 -0.22 -9.20 2.02
C GLN A 279 0.79 -10.33 2.11
N HIS A 280 1.33 -10.76 0.98
CA HIS A 280 2.33 -11.81 0.92
C HIS A 280 3.27 -11.58 -0.25
N TYR A 281 4.57 -11.73 0.01
CA TYR A 281 5.57 -11.77 -1.04
C TYR A 281 5.77 -13.20 -1.50
N CYS A 282 5.95 -13.39 -2.81
CA CYS A 282 6.50 -14.62 -3.35
C CYS A 282 7.57 -14.31 -4.41
N CYS A 283 8.49 -15.25 -4.62
CA CYS A 283 9.54 -15.11 -5.61
C CYS A 283 8.98 -15.32 -7.02
N ILE A 284 9.33 -14.46 -7.97
CA ILE A 284 9.06 -14.68 -9.39
C ILE A 284 10.29 -15.35 -10.00
N THR A 285 10.14 -16.59 -10.46
CA THR A 285 11.23 -17.33 -11.10
C THR A 285 11.30 -17.04 -12.60
N ASN A 286 10.17 -16.70 -13.23
CA ASN A 286 10.14 -16.36 -14.64
C ASN A 286 9.05 -15.32 -14.94
N LEU A 287 9.45 -14.04 -14.97
CA LEU A 287 8.52 -12.94 -15.24
C LEU A 287 7.87 -13.08 -16.62
N THR A 288 8.62 -13.48 -17.65
CA THR A 288 8.07 -13.59 -19.02
C THR A 288 6.95 -14.63 -19.11
N LYS A 289 7.09 -15.75 -18.42
CA LYS A 289 6.05 -16.78 -18.30
C LYS A 289 4.85 -16.27 -17.48
N LEU A 290 5.13 -15.50 -16.44
CA LEU A 290 4.10 -14.90 -15.59
C LEU A 290 3.20 -13.93 -16.39
N VAL A 291 3.79 -13.03 -17.18
CA VAL A 291 3.05 -11.95 -17.88
C VAL A 291 2.78 -12.25 -19.36
N GLY A 292 3.33 -13.31 -19.94
CA GLY A 292 3.29 -13.58 -21.38
C GLY A 292 1.89 -13.62 -21.98
N ALA A 293 0.92 -14.19 -21.24
CA ALA A 293 -0.50 -14.25 -21.63
C ALA A 293 -1.21 -12.88 -21.60
N GLN A 294 -0.68 -11.91 -20.84
CA GLN A 294 -1.17 -10.52 -20.86
C GLN A 294 -0.61 -9.73 -22.03
N ILE A 295 0.60 -10.07 -22.48
CA ILE A 295 1.31 -9.30 -23.51
C ILE A 295 0.99 -9.82 -24.91
N SER A 296 0.89 -11.14 -25.07
CA SER A 296 0.74 -11.77 -26.38
C SER A 296 -0.36 -12.83 -26.38
N ARG A 297 -1.05 -12.96 -27.50
CA ARG A 297 -2.08 -13.99 -27.70
C ARG A 297 -1.51 -15.41 -27.60
N HIS A 298 -0.25 -15.58 -27.99
CA HIS A 298 0.43 -16.87 -27.97
C HIS A 298 1.07 -17.18 -26.61
N GLY A 299 1.07 -16.24 -25.65
CA GLY A 299 1.61 -16.47 -24.31
C GLY A 299 3.14 -16.58 -24.22
N HIS A 300 3.84 -16.56 -25.36
CA HIS A 300 5.29 -16.72 -25.44
C HIS A 300 5.94 -15.36 -25.73
N THR A 301 6.59 -14.80 -24.70
CA THR A 301 7.47 -13.63 -24.85
C THR A 301 8.85 -14.03 -24.35
N THR A 302 9.89 -13.85 -25.15
CA THR A 302 11.27 -14.20 -24.77
C THR A 302 11.99 -13.03 -24.11
N LEU A 303 11.73 -11.80 -24.56
CA LEU A 303 12.39 -10.61 -24.05
C LEU A 303 11.36 -9.48 -23.83
N LEU A 304 11.36 -8.89 -22.64
CA LEU A 304 10.45 -7.80 -22.29
C LEU A 304 11.10 -6.74 -21.41
N CYS A 305 10.61 -5.51 -21.51
CA CYS A 305 10.94 -4.46 -20.55
C CYS A 305 10.16 -4.67 -19.25
N LYS A 306 10.87 -4.91 -18.13
CA LYS A 306 10.30 -5.13 -16.80
C LYS A 306 9.45 -3.97 -16.27
N ARG A 307 9.69 -2.75 -16.78
CA ARG A 307 9.00 -1.51 -16.36
C ARG A 307 7.68 -1.23 -17.06
N CYS A 308 7.55 -1.58 -18.34
CA CYS A 308 6.38 -1.27 -19.16
C CYS A 308 5.78 -2.48 -19.91
N PHE A 309 6.37 -3.66 -19.72
CA PHE A 309 5.97 -4.92 -20.37
C PHE A 309 5.98 -4.91 -21.90
N LYS A 310 6.66 -3.95 -22.53
CA LYS A 310 6.90 -3.99 -23.97
C LYS A 310 7.82 -5.16 -24.31
N SER A 311 7.32 -6.08 -25.14
CA SER A 311 8.08 -7.23 -25.64
C SER A 311 8.88 -6.88 -26.89
N TYR A 312 10.01 -7.58 -27.04
CA TYR A 312 10.92 -7.51 -28.17
C TYR A 312 11.19 -8.92 -28.66
N TRP A 313 11.20 -9.12 -29.97
CA TRP A 313 11.43 -10.43 -30.59
C TRP A 313 12.12 -10.30 -31.94
N GLY A 314 13.00 -11.25 -32.25
CA GLY A 314 13.69 -11.36 -33.53
C GLY A 314 14.64 -10.21 -33.85
N ILE A 315 15.05 -10.17 -35.11
CA ILE A 315 15.89 -9.12 -35.70
C ILE A 315 14.99 -8.16 -36.46
N SER A 316 15.22 -6.86 -36.29
CA SER A 316 14.49 -5.83 -37.04
C SER A 316 14.94 -5.79 -38.50
N ARG A 317 14.17 -5.11 -39.36
CA ARG A 317 14.52 -4.86 -40.77
C ARG A 317 15.91 -4.25 -40.98
N TRP A 318 16.42 -3.54 -39.97
CA TRP A 318 17.72 -2.84 -40.00
C TRP A 318 18.86 -3.65 -39.36
N GLY A 319 18.69 -4.97 -39.18
CA GLY A 319 19.70 -5.83 -38.56
C GLY A 319 19.83 -5.68 -37.04
N VAL A 320 19.05 -4.81 -36.40
CA VAL A 320 19.10 -4.58 -34.95
C VAL A 320 18.39 -5.72 -34.18
N THR A 321 19.08 -6.32 -33.22
CA THR A 321 18.57 -7.43 -32.40
C THR A 321 17.48 -7.01 -31.41
N ALA A 322 16.82 -7.97 -30.76
CA ALA A 322 15.82 -7.69 -29.73
C ALA A 322 16.46 -7.04 -28.48
N GLU A 323 17.65 -7.50 -28.09
CA GLU A 323 18.42 -7.03 -26.94
C GLU A 323 18.84 -5.57 -27.12
N GLN A 324 19.37 -5.23 -28.30
CA GLN A 324 19.77 -3.86 -28.62
C GLN A 324 18.55 -2.92 -28.60
N ARG A 325 17.41 -3.37 -29.13
CA ARG A 325 16.16 -2.60 -29.09
C ARG A 325 15.63 -2.41 -27.67
N LEU A 326 15.72 -3.44 -26.82
CA LEU A 326 15.37 -3.31 -25.41
C LEU A 326 16.30 -2.32 -24.70
N LYS A 327 17.61 -2.39 -24.95
CA LYS A 327 18.61 -1.48 -24.39
C LYS A 327 18.32 -0.03 -24.77
N ASN A 328 18.08 0.22 -26.07
CA ASN A 328 17.72 1.55 -26.56
C ASN A 328 16.39 2.04 -25.97
N HIS A 329 15.43 1.13 -25.77
CA HIS A 329 14.17 1.47 -25.12
C HIS A 329 14.34 1.83 -23.64
N LYS A 330 15.18 1.12 -22.88
CA LYS A 330 15.45 1.40 -21.47
C LYS A 330 15.94 2.85 -21.25
N MET A 331 16.74 3.40 -22.18
CA MET A 331 17.22 4.80 -22.13
C MET A 331 16.10 5.84 -21.99
N ASN A 332 14.95 5.59 -22.63
CA ASN A 332 13.78 6.47 -22.54
C ASN A 332 12.76 5.97 -21.52
N CYS A 333 12.63 4.66 -21.36
CA CYS A 333 11.63 4.07 -20.46
C CYS A 333 11.95 4.33 -18.99
N ASN A 334 13.23 4.28 -18.59
CA ASN A 334 13.64 4.44 -17.19
C ASN A 334 13.33 5.85 -16.63
N LYS A 335 13.25 6.87 -17.50
CA LYS A 335 12.85 8.23 -17.13
C LYS A 335 11.39 8.33 -16.68
N ASN A 336 10.58 7.32 -16.97
CA ASN A 336 9.15 7.31 -16.68
C ASN A 336 8.83 6.39 -15.50
N LYS A 337 7.71 6.67 -14.84
CA LYS A 337 7.16 5.77 -13.80
C LYS A 337 6.81 4.40 -14.41
N PRO A 338 6.91 3.30 -13.65
CA PRO A 338 6.44 1.99 -14.10
C PRO A 338 4.96 2.05 -14.49
N THR A 339 4.60 1.42 -15.61
CA THR A 339 3.26 1.51 -16.17
C THR A 339 2.79 0.16 -16.69
N VAL A 340 1.48 -0.06 -16.61
CA VAL A 340 0.83 -1.17 -17.31
C VAL A 340 0.30 -0.64 -18.63
N PRO A 341 0.61 -1.29 -19.76
CA PRO A 341 -0.08 -1.00 -21.00
C PRO A 341 -1.52 -1.53 -20.89
N LEU A 342 -2.44 -0.67 -20.47
CA LEU A 342 -3.88 -0.91 -20.57
C LEU A 342 -4.34 -0.40 -21.92
N LEU A 343 -4.84 -1.28 -22.78
CA LEU A 343 -5.46 -0.87 -24.02
C LEU A 343 -6.91 -0.47 -23.75
N PRO A 344 -7.46 0.49 -24.52
CA PRO A 344 -8.87 0.80 -24.47
C PRO A 344 -9.71 -0.44 -24.75
N ASN A 345 -10.86 -0.54 -24.10
CA ASN A 345 -11.85 -1.59 -24.35
C ASN A 345 -12.21 -1.69 -25.85
N PRO A 346 -12.71 -2.85 -26.31
CA PRO A 346 -13.21 -2.97 -27.68
C PRO A 346 -14.21 -1.85 -27.99
N ASN A 347 -14.04 -1.21 -29.14
CA ASN A 347 -14.83 -0.07 -29.61
C ASN A 347 -14.70 1.23 -28.79
N THR A 348 -13.66 1.38 -27.95
CA THR A 348 -13.32 2.68 -27.37
C THR A 348 -12.07 3.27 -28.02
N PHE A 349 -12.08 4.59 -28.21
CA PHE A 349 -11.02 5.34 -28.87
C PHE A 349 -10.34 6.26 -27.86
N LEU A 350 -9.01 6.29 -27.88
CA LEU A 350 -8.22 7.30 -27.17
C LEU A 350 -7.90 8.40 -28.18
N LYS A 351 -8.24 9.65 -27.85
CA LYS A 351 -7.80 10.85 -28.59
C LYS A 351 -6.72 11.55 -27.77
N PHE A 352 -5.67 12.01 -28.44
CA PHE A 352 -4.74 12.96 -27.81
C PHE A 352 -5.42 14.32 -27.76
N GLU A 353 -5.47 14.91 -26.59
CA GLU A 353 -5.79 16.34 -26.47
C GLU A 353 -4.60 17.13 -27.00
N ASN A 354 -4.86 18.19 -27.78
CA ASN A 354 -3.82 19.09 -28.29
C ASN A 354 -2.77 18.43 -29.21
N TRP A 355 -3.16 17.42 -30.00
CA TRP A 355 -2.28 16.80 -31.02
C TRP A 355 -1.56 17.81 -31.92
N GLY A 356 -2.20 18.94 -32.24
CA GLY A 356 -1.60 20.03 -33.03
C GLY A 356 -0.30 20.59 -32.45
N HIS A 357 -0.09 20.53 -31.13
CA HIS A 357 1.15 21.00 -30.48
C HIS A 357 2.33 20.04 -30.69
N SER A 358 2.06 18.80 -31.12
CA SER A 358 3.08 17.80 -31.44
C SER A 358 3.46 17.79 -32.93
N GLN A 359 2.72 18.52 -33.76
CA GLN A 359 3.06 18.72 -35.16
C GLN A 359 4.22 19.73 -35.23
N LYS A 360 5.33 19.34 -35.86
CA LYS A 360 6.37 20.31 -36.22
C LYS A 360 5.72 21.30 -37.18
N HIS A 361 5.77 22.59 -36.83
CA HIS A 361 5.30 23.65 -37.70
C HIS A 361 5.94 23.48 -39.08
N PRO A 362 5.15 23.47 -40.17
CA PRO A 362 5.73 23.57 -41.51
C PRO A 362 6.50 24.90 -41.55
N PHE A 363 7.74 24.84 -42.01
CA PHE A 363 8.55 26.03 -42.29
C PHE A 363 7.96 26.81 -43.45
#